data_AF-A0A1W1DJQ3-F1
#
_entry.id   AF-A0A1W1DJQ3-F1
#
_cell.length_a   1.000
_cell.length_b   1.000
_cell.length_c   1.000
_cell.angle_alpha   90.00
_cell.angle_beta   90.00
_cell.angle_gamma   90.00
#
_symmetry.space_group_name_H-M   'P 1'
#
loop_
_entity.id
_entity.type
_entity.pdbx_description
1 polymer ?
#
loop_
_entity_poly.entity_id
_entity_poly.type
_entity_poly.pdbx_seq_one_letter_code
_entity_poly.pdbx_strand_id
1 'polypeptide(L)'
;MVLVSNDEICAAIKDIYEDMRSIAEPAGALATAGVKKYVEQNNIENENLVSIVSGANVNFDRLRYISERADLGEHNEAIIAATIPEQPGSFLKFCQLLDNHAITEFNYRYAPNRQAHIFVGVALSEGLSEKEALIAKLSQSFDILDMSDNSIAKTHIRYMVGGRSDADNEVLYRFEFPERPGALLNFLKKVGTHWNISLFHYRNHGADFGRVLIGLQVDDVTQLEHNFDELGYFYQNETDNKAYQYFL
;
A
#
# COMPACT_ATOMS: atom_id res chain seq x y z
N MET A 1 -15.32 33.27 10.14
CA MET A 1 -14.47 32.30 10.85
C MET A 1 -14.55 30.99 10.08
N VAL A 2 -13.41 30.41 9.70
CA VAL A 2 -13.34 29.14 8.94
C VAL A 2 -12.81 28.06 9.88
N LEU A 3 -13.51 26.94 9.96
CA LEU A 3 -13.06 25.78 10.74
C LEU A 3 -12.46 24.75 9.79
N VAL A 4 -11.35 24.14 10.21
CA VAL A 4 -10.67 23.11 9.44
C VAL A 4 -10.53 21.81 10.22
N SER A 5 -10.48 20.70 9.50
CA SER A 5 -10.26 19.35 10.03
C SER A 5 -8.77 19.08 10.21
N ASN A 6 -8.45 18.00 10.94
CA ASN A 6 -7.06 17.55 11.06
C ASN A 6 -6.48 17.08 9.72
N ASP A 7 -7.29 16.54 8.82
CA ASP A 7 -6.84 16.11 7.50
C ASP A 7 -6.47 17.31 6.62
N GLU A 8 -7.30 18.37 6.65
CA GLU A 8 -7.01 19.64 5.97
C GLU A 8 -5.72 20.29 6.50
N ILE A 9 -5.45 20.18 7.81
CA ILE A 9 -4.19 20.64 8.40
C ILE A 9 -3.01 19.79 7.92
N CYS A 10 -3.14 18.45 7.87
CA CYS A 10 -2.06 17.57 7.41
C CYS A 10 -1.72 17.82 5.92
N ALA A 11 -2.74 17.99 5.08
CA ALA A 11 -2.57 18.38 3.68
C ALA A 11 -1.84 19.72 3.56
N ALA A 12 -2.22 20.73 4.36
CA ALA A 12 -1.51 22.01 4.35
C ALA A 12 -0.05 21.93 4.81
N ILE A 13 0.29 21.04 5.75
CA ILE A 13 1.70 20.78 6.13
C ILE A 13 2.47 20.20 4.94
N LYS A 14 1.86 19.25 4.20
CA LYS A 14 2.44 18.64 3.00
C LYS A 14 2.70 19.70 1.92
N ASP A 15 1.72 20.53 1.60
CA ASP A 15 1.88 21.62 0.61
C ASP A 15 3.03 22.57 0.98
N ILE A 16 3.08 23.03 2.25
CA ILE A 16 4.15 23.92 2.74
C ILE A 16 5.53 23.26 2.55
N TYR A 17 5.63 21.95 2.77
CA TYR A 17 6.87 21.22 2.58
C TYR A 17 7.22 21.03 1.10
N GLU A 18 6.25 20.70 0.24
CA GLU A 18 6.49 20.48 -1.19
C GLU A 18 6.90 21.77 -1.90
N ASP A 19 6.24 22.89 -1.59
CA ASP A 19 6.47 24.19 -2.23
C ASP A 19 7.71 24.90 -1.68
N MET A 20 7.83 24.95 -0.34
CA MET A 20 8.81 25.83 0.33
C MET A 20 9.89 25.06 1.08
N ARG A 21 9.84 23.71 1.08
CA ARG A 21 10.76 22.84 1.85
C ARG A 21 10.83 23.20 3.34
N SER A 22 9.73 23.76 3.85
CA SER A 22 9.59 24.17 5.24
C SER A 22 8.70 23.19 5.99
N ILE A 23 9.06 22.86 7.22
CA ILE A 23 8.28 21.93 8.04
C ILE A 23 7.44 22.77 9.02
N ALA A 24 6.12 22.64 8.92
CA ALA A 24 5.18 23.29 9.82
C ALA A 24 4.68 22.30 10.89
N GLU A 25 4.43 22.80 12.10
CA GLU A 25 3.61 22.06 13.07
C GLU A 25 2.11 22.23 12.74
N PRO A 26 1.20 21.43 13.33
CA PRO A 26 -0.23 21.54 13.05
C PRO A 26 -0.83 22.95 13.23
N ALA A 27 -0.45 23.66 14.31
CA ALA A 27 -0.88 25.05 14.51
C ALA A 27 -0.23 26.01 13.49
N GLY A 28 0.99 25.68 13.05
CA GLY A 28 1.73 26.39 12.01
C GLY A 28 1.02 26.40 10.67
N ALA A 29 0.45 25.26 10.26
CA ALA A 29 -0.24 25.11 8.98
C ALA A 29 -1.73 25.49 9.01
N LEU A 30 -2.30 25.78 10.19
CA LEU A 30 -3.72 26.08 10.38
C LEU A 30 -4.23 27.20 9.47
N ALA A 31 -3.45 28.28 9.34
CA ALA A 31 -3.83 29.42 8.50
C ALA A 31 -3.86 29.04 7.01
N THR A 32 -2.88 28.25 6.54
CA THR A 32 -2.83 27.77 5.15
C THR A 32 -4.02 26.85 4.85
N ALA A 33 -4.33 25.90 5.72
CA ALA A 33 -5.53 25.05 5.59
C ALA A 33 -6.81 25.90 5.52
N GLY A 34 -6.92 26.91 6.38
CA GLY A 34 -8.06 27.82 6.40
C GLY A 34 -8.20 28.64 5.12
N VAL A 35 -7.09 29.15 4.57
CA VAL A 35 -7.08 29.89 3.30
C VAL A 35 -7.49 28.98 2.14
N LYS A 36 -6.94 27.77 2.02
CA LYS A 36 -7.32 26.81 0.98
C LYS A 36 -8.82 26.54 0.99
N LYS A 37 -9.38 26.21 2.16
CA LYS A 37 -10.81 25.97 2.34
C LYS A 37 -11.66 27.20 2.04
N TYR A 38 -11.18 28.40 2.41
CA TYR A 38 -11.90 29.65 2.15
C TYR A 38 -11.97 29.95 0.65
N VAL A 39 -10.86 29.74 -0.08
CA VAL A 39 -10.80 29.90 -1.53
C VAL A 39 -11.80 28.98 -2.23
N GLU A 40 -11.79 27.70 -1.86
CA GLU A 40 -12.70 26.70 -2.44
C GLU A 40 -14.18 27.04 -2.16
N GLN A 41 -14.53 27.36 -0.90
CA GLN A 41 -15.91 27.67 -0.52
C GLN A 41 -16.48 28.94 -1.17
N ASN A 42 -15.62 29.90 -1.53
CA ASN A 42 -16.05 31.18 -2.08
C ASN A 42 -15.73 31.31 -3.58
N ASN A 43 -15.20 30.26 -4.22
CA ASN A 43 -14.75 30.27 -5.61
C ASN A 43 -13.87 31.49 -5.94
N ILE A 44 -12.89 31.75 -5.07
CA ILE A 44 -11.99 32.90 -5.23
C ILE A 44 -10.96 32.56 -6.30
N GLU A 45 -10.83 33.43 -7.29
CA GLU A 45 -9.87 33.30 -8.38
C GLU A 45 -9.13 34.62 -8.57
N ASN A 46 -7.86 34.54 -9.01
CA ASN A 46 -7.02 35.71 -9.37
C ASN A 46 -6.77 36.74 -8.25
N GLU A 47 -6.85 36.32 -6.98
CA GLU A 47 -6.56 37.17 -5.82
C GLU A 47 -5.23 36.82 -5.16
N ASN A 48 -4.58 37.81 -4.54
CA ASN A 48 -3.36 37.59 -3.75
C ASN A 48 -3.73 37.31 -2.29
N LEU A 49 -3.55 36.07 -1.86
CA LEU A 49 -3.83 35.63 -0.51
C LEU A 49 -2.52 35.26 0.20
N VAL A 50 -2.42 35.64 1.48
CA VAL A 50 -1.26 35.35 2.31
C VAL A 50 -1.72 34.60 3.54
N SER A 51 -1.10 33.44 3.81
CA SER A 51 -1.21 32.73 5.08
C SER A 51 0.07 32.90 5.91
N ILE A 52 -0.05 32.77 7.22
CA ILE A 52 1.08 32.84 8.15
C ILE A 52 1.40 31.44 8.64
N VAL A 53 2.61 30.96 8.35
CA VAL A 53 3.14 29.76 8.99
C VAL A 53 3.61 30.13 10.40
N SER A 54 2.77 29.86 11.39
CA SER A 54 2.95 30.40 12.74
C SER A 54 4.01 29.67 13.59
N GLY A 55 4.38 28.45 13.22
CA GLY A 55 5.29 27.61 13.99
C GLY A 55 5.71 26.33 13.29
N ALA A 56 6.81 25.76 13.78
CA ALA A 56 7.51 24.61 13.20
C ALA A 56 8.00 23.61 14.27
N ASN A 57 7.48 23.71 15.50
CA ASN A 57 7.94 22.87 16.61
C ASN A 57 7.34 21.45 16.53
N VAL A 58 7.84 20.66 15.59
CA VAL A 58 7.36 19.30 15.34
C VAL A 58 8.43 18.28 15.75
N ASN A 59 7.98 17.17 16.34
CA ASN A 59 8.83 15.99 16.52
C ASN A 59 8.85 15.19 15.21
N PHE A 60 10.01 14.67 14.82
CA PHE A 60 10.18 13.81 13.65
C PHE A 60 9.20 12.61 13.66
N ASP A 61 8.90 12.02 14.82
CA ASP A 61 7.92 10.93 14.93
C ASP A 61 6.50 11.35 14.48
N ARG A 62 6.15 12.63 14.63
CA ARG A 62 4.85 13.16 14.19
C ARG A 62 4.77 13.31 12.68
N LEU A 63 5.89 13.41 11.97
CA LEU A 63 5.89 13.50 10.51
C LEU A 63 5.33 12.24 9.86
N ARG A 64 5.58 11.06 10.46
CA ARG A 64 4.94 9.82 10.00
C ARG A 64 3.42 9.91 10.07
N TYR A 65 2.89 10.34 11.21
CA TYR A 65 1.44 10.51 11.39
C TYR A 65 0.85 11.55 10.41
N ILE A 66 1.55 12.67 10.21
CA ILE A 66 1.12 13.74 9.30
C ILE A 66 1.11 13.21 7.85
N SER A 67 2.17 12.51 7.42
CA SER A 67 2.27 11.91 6.10
C SER A 67 1.15 10.89 5.90
N GLU A 68 0.98 9.95 6.84
CA GLU A 68 -0.08 8.95 6.76
C GLU A 68 -1.46 9.62 6.65
N ARG A 69 -1.77 10.65 7.46
CA ARG A 69 -3.08 11.32 7.40
C ARG A 69 -3.28 12.21 6.17
N ALA A 70 -2.25 12.88 5.69
CA ALA A 70 -2.34 13.66 4.46
C ALA A 70 -2.77 12.75 3.29
N ASP A 71 -2.15 11.57 3.19
CA ASP A 71 -2.47 10.60 2.14
C ASP A 71 -3.89 10.00 2.31
N LEU A 72 -4.37 9.83 3.56
CA LEU A 72 -5.73 9.36 3.83
C LEU A 72 -6.82 10.35 3.38
N GLY A 73 -6.53 11.66 3.38
CA GLY A 73 -7.48 12.74 3.08
C GLY A 73 -7.56 13.15 1.62
N GLU A 74 -6.53 12.90 0.81
CA GLU A 74 -6.42 13.40 -0.57
C GLU A 74 -6.99 12.44 -1.63
N HIS A 75 -7.59 11.30 -1.26
CA HIS A 75 -8.00 10.25 -2.20
C HIS A 75 -6.87 9.79 -3.15
N ASN A 76 -5.62 9.89 -2.69
CA ASN A 76 -4.42 9.51 -3.46
C ASN A 76 -4.13 8.00 -3.44
N GLU A 77 -4.89 7.22 -2.66
CA GLU A 77 -4.73 5.78 -2.55
C GLU A 77 -6.09 5.10 -2.61
N ALA A 78 -6.25 4.12 -3.50
CA ALA A 78 -7.34 3.16 -3.48
C ALA A 78 -6.96 2.00 -2.56
N ILE A 79 -7.82 1.67 -1.60
CA ILE A 79 -7.68 0.47 -0.77
C ILE A 79 -8.78 -0.50 -1.15
N ILE A 80 -8.38 -1.69 -1.60
CA ILE A 80 -9.27 -2.67 -2.21
C ILE A 80 -9.07 -4.02 -1.52
N ALA A 81 -10.18 -4.69 -1.20
CA ALA A 81 -10.18 -6.12 -0.90
C ALA A 81 -10.70 -6.88 -2.12
N ALA A 82 -9.92 -7.86 -2.59
CA ALA A 82 -10.30 -8.72 -3.70
C ALA A 82 -10.46 -10.16 -3.23
N THR A 83 -11.62 -10.75 -3.49
CA THR A 83 -11.87 -12.17 -3.25
C THR A 83 -11.42 -12.96 -4.47
N ILE A 84 -10.41 -13.81 -4.28
CA ILE A 84 -9.88 -14.68 -5.33
C ILE A 84 -10.18 -16.16 -5.02
N PRO A 85 -10.41 -17.00 -6.04
CA PRO A 85 -10.49 -18.44 -5.83
C PRO A 85 -9.10 -18.99 -5.49
N GLU A 86 -9.02 -19.87 -4.48
CA GLU A 86 -7.81 -20.60 -4.09
C GLU A 86 -7.47 -21.68 -5.13
N GLN A 87 -6.94 -21.23 -6.27
CA GLN A 87 -6.53 -22.06 -7.40
C GLN A 87 -5.20 -21.55 -7.96
N PRO A 88 -4.32 -22.44 -8.44
CA PRO A 88 -3.06 -22.04 -9.06
C PRO A 88 -3.27 -20.99 -10.16
N GLY A 89 -2.53 -19.88 -10.07
CA GLY A 89 -2.56 -18.79 -11.04
C GLY A 89 -3.60 -17.69 -10.78
N SER A 90 -4.57 -17.86 -9.87
CA SER A 90 -5.53 -16.79 -9.53
C SER A 90 -4.84 -15.52 -9.03
N PHE A 91 -3.85 -15.69 -8.15
CA PHE A 91 -3.05 -14.61 -7.60
C PHE A 91 -2.31 -13.81 -8.70
N LEU A 92 -1.63 -14.52 -9.60
CA LEU A 92 -0.92 -13.90 -10.71
C LEU A 92 -1.88 -13.21 -11.69
N LYS A 93 -3.04 -13.82 -11.98
CA LYS A 93 -4.09 -13.23 -12.82
C LYS A 93 -4.61 -11.92 -12.23
N PHE A 94 -4.84 -11.88 -10.92
CA PHE A 94 -5.24 -10.66 -10.24
C PHE A 94 -4.16 -9.57 -10.36
N CYS A 95 -2.89 -9.91 -10.10
CA CYS A 95 -1.78 -8.97 -10.25
C CYS A 95 -1.63 -8.42 -11.67
N GLN A 96 -1.91 -9.25 -12.69
CA GLN A 96 -1.88 -8.81 -14.09
C GLN A 96 -2.98 -7.79 -14.42
N LEU A 97 -4.15 -7.86 -13.76
CA LEU A 97 -5.23 -6.89 -13.98
C LEU A 97 -4.94 -5.51 -13.38
N LEU A 98 -4.13 -5.47 -12.32
CA LEU A 98 -3.60 -4.21 -11.75
C LEU A 98 -2.67 -3.49 -12.71
N ASP A 99 -2.15 -4.16 -13.74
CA ASP A 99 -1.43 -3.55 -14.87
C ASP A 99 -0.21 -2.73 -14.39
N ASN A 100 -0.08 -1.47 -14.83
CA ASN A 100 1.02 -0.56 -14.48
C ASN A 100 0.71 0.36 -13.30
N HIS A 101 -0.37 0.13 -12.54
CA HIS A 101 -0.65 0.97 -11.39
C HIS A 101 0.44 0.82 -10.32
N ALA A 102 0.73 1.91 -9.62
CA ALA A 102 1.72 1.92 -8.55
C ALA A 102 1.15 1.26 -7.29
N ILE A 103 1.58 0.02 -7.03
CA ILE A 103 1.13 -0.75 -5.86
C ILE A 103 1.88 -0.24 -4.63
N THR A 104 1.13 0.25 -3.65
CA THR A 104 1.66 0.69 -2.35
C THR A 104 1.68 -0.47 -1.36
N GLU A 105 0.67 -1.33 -1.39
CA GLU A 105 0.54 -2.49 -0.51
C GLU A 105 -0.08 -3.67 -1.24
N PHE A 106 0.42 -4.87 -0.94
CA PHE A 106 -0.15 -6.10 -1.46
C PHE A 106 0.04 -7.21 -0.42
N ASN A 107 -1.05 -7.57 0.24
CA ASN A 107 -1.05 -8.52 1.34
C ASN A 107 -2.05 -9.65 1.11
N TYR A 108 -1.62 -10.88 1.34
CA TYR A 108 -2.38 -12.10 1.15
C TYR A 108 -1.90 -13.17 2.13
N ARG A 109 -2.84 -13.95 2.66
CA ARG A 109 -2.59 -15.16 3.43
C ARG A 109 -3.53 -16.24 2.93
N TYR A 110 -2.99 -17.44 2.75
CA TYR A 110 -3.77 -18.62 2.43
C TYR A 110 -4.88 -18.85 3.45
N ALA A 111 -6.07 -19.16 2.94
CA ALA A 111 -7.22 -19.52 3.75
C ALA A 111 -7.88 -20.82 3.22
N PRO A 112 -8.15 -21.82 4.08
CA PRO A 112 -8.69 -23.12 3.64
C PRO A 112 -10.13 -23.04 3.11
N ASN A 113 -10.83 -21.91 3.25
CA ASN A 113 -12.25 -21.73 2.94
C ASN A 113 -12.57 -21.54 1.43
N ARG A 114 -11.74 -22.05 0.51
CA ARG A 114 -11.85 -21.96 -0.98
C ARG A 114 -11.82 -20.55 -1.58
N GLN A 115 -11.96 -19.51 -0.78
CA GLN A 115 -11.85 -18.12 -1.17
C GLN A 115 -10.81 -17.43 -0.29
N ALA A 116 -9.88 -16.75 -0.94
CA ALA A 116 -8.89 -15.93 -0.29
C ALA A 116 -9.22 -14.46 -0.48
N HIS A 117 -8.79 -13.64 0.47
CA HIS A 117 -8.89 -12.20 0.35
C HIS A 117 -7.49 -11.60 0.18
N ILE A 118 -7.32 -10.83 -0.89
CA ILE A 118 -6.14 -10.01 -1.11
C ILE A 118 -6.48 -8.60 -0.64
N PHE A 119 -5.63 -8.02 0.18
CA PHE A 119 -5.65 -6.61 0.53
C PHE A 119 -4.65 -5.85 -0.34
N VAL A 120 -5.11 -4.82 -1.05
CA VAL A 120 -4.30 -4.08 -2.02
C VAL A 120 -4.44 -2.59 -1.79
N GLY A 121 -3.31 -1.90 -1.72
CA GLY A 121 -3.20 -0.45 -1.84
C GLY A 121 -2.67 -0.08 -3.22
N VAL A 122 -3.32 0.86 -3.89
CA VAL A 122 -2.90 1.39 -5.19
C VAL A 122 -2.83 2.90 -5.11
N ALA A 123 -1.66 3.47 -5.38
CA ALA A 123 -1.52 4.92 -5.52
C ALA A 123 -2.20 5.41 -6.80
N LEU A 124 -2.95 6.50 -6.67
CA LEU A 124 -3.75 7.13 -7.71
C LEU A 124 -3.11 8.45 -8.09
N SER A 125 -3.04 8.72 -9.40
CA SER A 125 -2.55 9.98 -9.96
C SER A 125 -3.69 10.86 -10.48
N GLU A 126 -4.81 10.26 -10.91
CA GLU A 126 -6.00 10.98 -11.39
C GLU A 126 -7.17 10.91 -10.38
N GLY A 127 -6.88 10.51 -9.14
CA GLY A 127 -7.84 10.50 -8.03
C GLY A 127 -9.05 9.59 -8.27
N LEU A 128 -10.25 10.12 -8.05
CA LEU A 128 -11.50 9.33 -8.02
C LEU A 128 -11.84 8.66 -9.35
N SER A 129 -11.60 9.31 -10.50
CA SER A 129 -11.93 8.73 -11.80
C SER A 129 -11.07 7.49 -12.11
N GLU A 130 -9.78 7.52 -11.77
CA GLU A 130 -8.89 6.37 -11.89
C GLU A 130 -9.32 5.24 -10.95
N LYS A 131 -9.68 5.56 -9.70
CA LYS A 131 -10.20 4.59 -8.74
C LYS A 131 -11.42 3.86 -9.27
N GLU A 132 -12.42 4.59 -9.75
CA GLU A 132 -13.67 4.02 -10.28
C GLU A 132 -13.41 3.13 -11.50
N ALA A 133 -12.53 3.57 -12.41
CA ALA A 133 -12.15 2.78 -13.58
C ALA A 133 -11.41 1.48 -13.19
N LEU A 134 -10.49 1.55 -12.22
CA LEU A 134 -9.77 0.39 -11.70
C LEU A 134 -10.72 -0.62 -11.07
N ILE A 135 -11.61 -0.18 -10.17
CA ILE A 135 -12.58 -1.06 -9.52
C ILE A 135 -13.49 -1.69 -10.57
N ALA A 136 -14.01 -0.91 -11.52
CA ALA A 136 -14.87 -1.42 -12.58
C ALA A 136 -14.17 -2.50 -13.43
N LYS A 137 -12.87 -2.32 -13.73
CA LYS A 137 -12.05 -3.31 -14.44
C LYS A 137 -11.88 -4.59 -13.63
N LEU A 138 -11.52 -4.49 -12.34
CA LEU A 138 -11.29 -5.64 -11.47
C LEU A 138 -12.58 -6.44 -11.22
N SER A 139 -13.71 -5.75 -11.04
CA SER A 139 -15.03 -6.35 -10.79
C SER A 139 -15.56 -7.19 -11.96
N GLN A 140 -14.94 -7.14 -13.15
CA GLN A 140 -15.28 -8.02 -14.26
C GLN A 140 -14.81 -9.47 -14.04
N SER A 141 -13.78 -9.66 -13.21
CA SER A 141 -13.13 -10.97 -13.00
C SER A 141 -13.14 -11.46 -11.56
N PHE A 142 -13.27 -10.55 -10.59
CA PHE A 142 -13.17 -10.84 -9.16
C PHE A 142 -14.28 -10.12 -8.39
N ASP A 143 -14.58 -10.61 -7.20
CA ASP A 143 -15.43 -9.89 -6.25
C ASP A 143 -14.57 -8.87 -5.50
N ILE A 144 -14.96 -7.59 -5.58
CA ILE A 144 -14.15 -6.45 -5.19
C ILE A 144 -14.93 -5.59 -4.19
N LEU A 145 -14.28 -5.30 -3.06
CA LEU A 145 -14.77 -4.37 -2.06
C LEU A 145 -13.85 -3.13 -2.01
N ASP A 146 -14.42 -1.96 -2.32
CA ASP A 146 -13.74 -0.68 -2.09
C ASP A 146 -13.74 -0.36 -0.59
N MET A 147 -12.56 -0.26 -0.02
CA MET A 147 -12.32 0.09 1.39
C MET A 147 -11.63 1.45 1.51
N SER A 148 -11.58 2.25 0.44
CA SER A 148 -10.91 3.55 0.44
C SER A 148 -11.54 4.53 1.42
N ASP A 149 -12.83 4.42 1.74
CA ASP A 149 -13.49 5.26 2.75
C ASP A 149 -13.65 4.54 4.10
N ASN A 150 -13.06 3.35 4.25
CA ASN A 150 -13.12 2.56 5.47
C ASN A 150 -11.97 2.94 6.42
N SER A 151 -12.33 3.61 7.52
CA SER A 151 -11.35 4.09 8.51
C SER A 151 -10.58 2.95 9.18
N ILE A 152 -11.23 1.83 9.55
CA ILE A 152 -10.55 0.69 10.17
C ILE A 152 -9.60 0.01 9.19
N ALA A 153 -9.94 -0.05 7.90
CA ALA A 153 -9.04 -0.56 6.86
C ALA A 153 -7.74 0.27 6.79
N LYS A 154 -7.92 1.60 6.75
CA LYS A 154 -6.86 2.60 6.66
C LYS A 154 -5.96 2.67 7.90
N THR A 155 -6.50 2.51 9.12
CA THR A 155 -5.74 2.73 10.36
C THR A 155 -5.29 1.45 11.04
N HIS A 156 -5.97 0.33 10.85
CA HIS A 156 -5.71 -0.92 11.58
C HIS A 156 -5.47 -2.11 10.65
N ILE A 157 -6.44 -2.46 9.79
CA ILE A 157 -6.39 -3.73 9.05
C ILE A 157 -5.15 -3.80 8.15
N ARG A 158 -4.74 -2.69 7.51
CA ARG A 158 -3.52 -2.66 6.69
C ARG A 158 -2.25 -3.14 7.41
N TYR A 159 -2.22 -3.03 8.74
CA TYR A 159 -1.11 -3.49 9.60
C TYR A 159 -1.31 -4.89 10.19
N MET A 160 -2.46 -5.51 9.94
CA MET A 160 -2.89 -6.77 10.55
C MET A 160 -3.17 -7.88 9.53
N VAL A 161 -3.18 -7.57 8.22
CA VAL A 161 -3.31 -8.59 7.17
C VAL A 161 -2.09 -9.50 7.18
N GLY A 162 -2.32 -10.81 7.22
CA GLY A 162 -1.28 -11.82 7.40
C GLY A 162 -1.83 -12.91 8.31
N GLY A 163 -1.65 -12.78 9.61
CA GLY A 163 -2.19 -13.73 10.60
C GLY A 163 -1.77 -15.18 10.37
N ARG A 164 -2.35 -16.09 11.16
CA ARG A 164 -2.05 -17.52 11.10
C ARG A 164 -2.78 -18.22 9.98
N SER A 165 -2.13 -19.23 9.40
CA SER A 165 -2.71 -20.13 8.41
C SER A 165 -2.31 -21.57 8.69
N ASP A 166 -3.17 -22.51 8.29
CA ASP A 166 -2.90 -23.96 8.33
C ASP A 166 -2.30 -24.42 6.99
N ALA A 167 -1.38 -23.65 6.42
CA ALA A 167 -0.72 -23.98 5.16
C ALA A 167 0.29 -25.11 5.36
N ASP A 168 0.06 -26.25 4.70
CA ASP A 168 0.97 -27.39 4.74
C ASP A 168 2.28 -27.10 3.98
N ASN A 169 3.40 -27.63 4.48
CA ASN A 169 4.74 -27.54 3.87
C ASN A 169 5.15 -26.10 3.47
N GLU A 170 4.73 -25.10 4.27
CA GLU A 170 5.08 -23.71 4.02
C GLU A 170 6.55 -23.44 4.34
N VAL A 171 7.26 -22.85 3.38
CA VAL A 171 8.58 -22.26 3.55
C VAL A 171 8.52 -20.76 3.31
N LEU A 172 9.27 -19.99 4.10
CA LEU A 172 9.23 -18.54 4.10
C LEU A 172 10.52 -17.95 3.54
N TYR A 173 10.38 -17.01 2.61
CA TYR A 173 11.49 -16.29 2.01
C TYR A 173 11.25 -14.79 2.01
N ARG A 174 12.32 -14.05 2.25
CA ARG A 174 12.36 -12.60 2.06
C ARG A 174 13.15 -12.28 0.80
N PHE A 175 12.53 -11.56 -0.13
CA PHE A 175 13.14 -11.09 -1.37
C PHE A 175 13.38 -9.59 -1.33
N GLU A 176 14.48 -9.17 -1.97
CA GLU A 176 14.77 -7.77 -2.25
C GLU A 176 14.98 -7.57 -3.76
N PHE A 177 14.30 -6.58 -4.33
CA PHE A 177 14.49 -6.18 -5.72
C PHE A 177 14.46 -4.66 -5.87
N PRO A 178 15.15 -4.10 -6.89
CA PRO A 178 15.11 -2.66 -7.15
C PRO A 178 13.67 -2.20 -7.43
N GLU A 179 13.20 -1.20 -6.68
CA GLU A 179 11.82 -0.71 -6.82
C GLU A 179 11.67 0.11 -8.11
N ARG A 180 10.74 -0.32 -8.99
CA ARG A 180 10.43 0.32 -10.27
C ARG A 180 8.98 0.02 -10.66
N PRO A 181 8.32 0.83 -11.49
CA PRO A 181 6.99 0.53 -12.01
C PRO A 181 6.92 -0.89 -12.59
N GLY A 182 5.98 -1.70 -12.09
CA GLY A 182 5.79 -3.09 -12.50
C GLY A 182 6.80 -4.10 -11.94
N ALA A 183 7.71 -3.71 -11.03
CA ALA A 183 8.70 -4.61 -10.43
C ALA A 183 8.05 -5.81 -9.72
N LEU A 184 6.98 -5.57 -8.95
CA LEU A 184 6.22 -6.63 -8.28
C LEU A 184 5.64 -7.65 -9.26
N LEU A 185 5.02 -7.18 -10.34
CA LEU A 185 4.44 -8.05 -11.35
C LEU A 185 5.53 -8.85 -12.08
N ASN A 186 6.67 -8.23 -12.38
CA ASN A 186 7.81 -8.92 -12.99
C ASN A 186 8.40 -9.98 -12.05
N PHE A 187 8.50 -9.70 -10.75
CA PHE A 187 8.87 -10.66 -9.74
C PHE A 187 7.91 -11.86 -9.73
N LEU A 188 6.60 -11.60 -9.68
CA LEU A 188 5.59 -12.66 -9.68
C LEU A 188 5.57 -13.49 -10.97
N LYS A 189 5.78 -12.86 -12.13
CA LYS A 189 5.90 -13.57 -13.41
C LYS A 189 7.12 -14.49 -13.43
N LYS A 190 8.22 -14.07 -12.81
CA LYS A 190 9.46 -14.84 -12.67
C LYS A 190 9.31 -16.02 -11.71
N VAL A 191 8.67 -15.82 -10.56
CA VAL A 191 8.28 -16.91 -9.65
C VAL A 191 7.34 -17.89 -10.37
N GLY A 192 6.47 -17.38 -11.24
CA GLY A 192 5.59 -18.18 -12.09
C GLY A 192 4.48 -18.85 -11.28
N THR A 193 3.96 -19.96 -11.81
CA THR A 193 2.84 -20.71 -11.20
C THR A 193 3.26 -22.12 -10.76
N HIS A 194 4.57 -22.37 -10.62
CA HIS A 194 5.10 -23.68 -10.25
C HIS A 194 4.83 -24.03 -8.79
N TRP A 195 4.71 -23.00 -7.93
CA TRP A 195 4.48 -23.16 -6.50
C TRP A 195 3.21 -22.43 -6.09
N ASN A 196 2.52 -22.99 -5.10
CA ASN A 196 1.39 -22.31 -4.49
C ASN A 196 1.90 -21.25 -3.51
N ILE A 197 1.48 -20.01 -3.68
CA ILE A 197 1.80 -18.92 -2.76
C ILE A 197 0.82 -19.01 -1.59
N SER A 198 1.34 -19.15 -0.38
CA SER A 198 0.56 -19.26 0.86
C SER A 198 0.66 -18.02 1.77
N LEU A 199 1.64 -17.17 1.52
CA LEU A 199 1.78 -15.85 2.13
C LEU A 199 2.36 -14.89 1.10
N PHE A 200 1.83 -13.68 1.05
CA PHE A 200 2.46 -12.60 0.31
C PHE A 200 2.29 -11.31 1.10
N HIS A 201 3.39 -10.65 1.42
CA HIS A 201 3.37 -9.37 2.10
C HIS A 201 4.36 -8.43 1.42
N TYR A 202 3.82 -7.36 0.83
CA TYR A 202 4.56 -6.33 0.13
C TYR A 202 4.07 -4.97 0.57
N ARG A 203 5.02 -4.08 0.87
CA ARG A 203 4.74 -2.68 1.18
C ARG A 203 5.83 -1.80 0.58
N ASN A 204 5.42 -0.85 -0.24
CA ASN A 204 6.29 0.16 -0.78
C ASN A 204 6.42 1.31 0.23
N HIS A 205 7.61 1.48 0.79
CA HIS A 205 7.92 2.54 1.75
C HIS A 205 8.65 3.73 1.10
N GLY A 206 8.65 3.84 -0.23
CA GLY A 206 9.45 4.85 -0.93
C GLY A 206 10.95 4.64 -0.76
N ALA A 207 11.37 3.41 -0.46
CA ALA A 207 12.77 3.00 -0.39
C ALA A 207 13.26 2.56 -1.77
N ASP A 208 14.59 2.62 -2.00
CA ASP A 208 15.21 2.19 -3.26
C ASP A 208 15.01 0.70 -3.59
N PHE A 209 14.56 -0.10 -2.60
CA PHE A 209 14.35 -1.53 -2.71
C PHE A 209 12.96 -1.92 -2.25
N GLY A 210 12.24 -2.66 -3.10
CA GLY A 210 11.04 -3.38 -2.76
C GLY A 210 11.40 -4.60 -1.92
N ARG A 211 10.71 -4.79 -0.79
CA ARG A 211 10.83 -5.98 0.06
C ARG A 211 9.55 -6.76 0.01
N VAL A 212 9.68 -8.04 -0.33
CA VAL A 212 8.56 -9.00 -0.30
C VAL A 212 8.88 -10.09 0.69
N LEU A 213 7.93 -10.38 1.57
CA LEU A 213 7.92 -11.62 2.32
C LEU A 213 6.93 -12.57 1.62
N ILE A 214 7.40 -13.73 1.22
CA ILE A 214 6.60 -14.73 0.48
C ILE A 214 6.67 -16.08 1.19
N GLY A 215 5.51 -16.69 1.37
CA GLY A 215 5.35 -18.08 1.81
C GLY A 215 4.96 -18.93 0.62
N LEU A 216 5.60 -20.08 0.46
CA LEU A 216 5.37 -21.02 -0.62
C LEU A 216 5.16 -22.41 -0.04
N GLN A 217 4.20 -23.15 -0.59
CA GLN A 217 4.02 -24.57 -0.25
C GLN A 217 4.91 -25.42 -1.18
N VAL A 218 5.93 -26.06 -0.61
CA VAL A 218 6.99 -26.71 -1.38
C VAL A 218 7.41 -28.02 -0.72
N ASP A 219 7.45 -29.09 -1.51
CA ASP A 219 7.94 -30.40 -1.04
C ASP A 219 9.48 -30.53 -1.17
N ASP A 220 10.09 -29.90 -2.18
CA ASP A 220 11.54 -29.88 -2.41
C ASP A 220 12.10 -28.45 -2.42
N VAL A 221 12.66 -28.06 -1.27
CA VAL A 221 13.28 -26.74 -1.06
C VAL A 221 14.55 -26.57 -1.90
N THR A 222 15.28 -27.65 -2.21
CA THR A 222 16.54 -27.57 -2.97
C THR A 222 16.27 -27.16 -4.41
N GLN A 223 15.22 -27.73 -5.00
CA GLN A 223 14.79 -27.35 -6.35
C GLN A 223 14.29 -25.90 -6.40
N LEU A 224 13.60 -25.45 -5.35
CA LEU A 224 13.13 -24.07 -5.23
C LEU A 224 14.28 -23.07 -5.22
N GLU A 225 15.26 -23.26 -4.34
CA GLU A 225 16.41 -22.35 -4.20
C GLU A 225 17.25 -22.32 -5.49
N HIS A 226 17.40 -23.44 -6.18
CA HIS A 226 18.05 -23.48 -7.50
C HIS A 226 17.36 -22.57 -8.52
N ASN A 227 16.02 -22.59 -8.56
CA ASN A 227 15.26 -21.69 -9.43
C ASN A 227 15.37 -20.23 -9.00
N PHE A 228 15.45 -19.95 -7.69
CA PHE A 228 15.64 -18.58 -7.17
C PHE A 228 16.99 -17.99 -7.56
N ASP A 229 18.05 -18.79 -7.56
CA ASP A 229 19.37 -18.37 -8.02
C ASP A 229 19.34 -17.90 -9.49
N GLU A 230 18.52 -18.55 -10.33
CA GLU A 230 18.31 -18.15 -11.72
C GLU A 230 17.50 -16.84 -11.86
N LEU A 231 16.67 -16.47 -10.87
CA LEU A 231 15.88 -15.23 -10.92
C LEU A 231 16.74 -13.96 -10.82
N GLY A 232 17.91 -14.08 -10.17
CA GLY A 232 18.87 -13.00 -9.97
C GLY A 232 18.46 -11.96 -8.93
N TYR A 233 17.56 -12.30 -8.01
CA TYR A 233 17.17 -11.46 -6.89
C TYR A 233 17.86 -11.91 -5.61
N PHE A 234 18.14 -10.96 -4.71
CA PHE A 234 18.58 -11.33 -3.38
C PHE A 234 17.42 -11.95 -2.62
N TYR A 235 17.65 -13.11 -2.01
CA TYR A 235 16.68 -13.77 -1.16
C TYR A 235 17.33 -14.31 0.10
N GLN A 236 16.52 -14.47 1.15
CA GLN A 236 16.91 -15.11 2.39
C GLN A 236 15.81 -16.03 2.86
N ASN A 237 16.17 -17.25 3.24
CA ASN A 237 15.27 -18.18 3.90
C ASN A 237 15.00 -17.72 5.34
N GLU A 238 13.73 -17.50 5.67
CA GLU A 238 13.24 -17.01 6.96
C GLU A 238 12.32 -18.04 7.63
N THR A 239 12.30 -19.29 7.16
CA THR A 239 11.39 -20.36 7.65
C THR A 239 11.59 -20.64 9.15
N ASP A 240 12.83 -20.55 9.62
CA ASP A 240 13.18 -20.75 11.04
C ASP A 240 13.10 -19.46 11.89
N ASN A 241 12.58 -18.37 11.32
CA ASN A 241 12.43 -17.11 12.04
C ASN A 241 11.34 -17.22 13.11
N LYS A 242 11.72 -17.03 14.38
CA LYS A 242 10.78 -17.12 15.51
C LYS A 242 9.63 -16.12 15.44
N ALA A 243 9.84 -14.95 14.84
CA ALA A 243 8.76 -13.96 14.68
C ALA A 243 7.68 -14.49 13.73
N TYR A 244 8.09 -15.14 12.63
CA TYR A 244 7.16 -15.83 11.74
C TYR A 244 6.43 -16.95 12.49
N GLN A 245 7.16 -17.90 13.08
CA GLN A 245 6.57 -19.07 13.76
C GLN A 245 5.61 -18.73 14.91
N TYR A 246 5.76 -17.55 15.55
CA TYR A 246 4.91 -17.14 16.66
C TYR A 246 3.63 -16.42 16.20
N PHE A 247 3.67 -15.66 15.10
CA PHE A 247 2.61 -14.71 14.75
C PHE A 247 1.93 -14.95 13.41
N LEU A 248 2.53 -15.77 12.54
CA LEU A 248 2.03 -16.11 11.20
C LEU A 248 1.85 -17.62 11.08
#